data_AF-A0A7X9A6W2-F1
#
_entry.id   AF-A0A7X9A6W2-F1
#
_cell.length_a   1.000
_cell.length_b   1.000
_cell.length_c   1.000
_cell.angle_alpha   90.00
_cell.angle_beta   90.00
_cell.angle_gamma   90.00
#
_symmetry.space_group_name_H-M   'P 1'
#
loop_
_entity.id
_entity.type
_entity.pdbx_description
1 polymer ?
#
loop_
_entity_poly.entity_id
_entity_poly.type
_entity_poly.pdbx_seq_one_letter_code
_entity_poly.pdbx_strand_id
1 'polypeptide(L)'
;NEFTPGVGGGVCQVSTTLYNAVLRANFSIVERIPHSLPVPYASPGMDATVAYDWADFKFLNDLRTPVLLHTEYKPGSIKIIIFGPEGKVPRVNVFSQVVKETEPEEEIIEDPSVPMGTQIVEKQGQKGMEVEVIREVIEENQVVFREVISRDTYKPVKSVIRVAPKS
;
A
#
# COMPACT_ATOMS: atom_id res chain seq x y z
N ASN A 1 6.12 9.20 -12.98
CA ASN A 1 5.23 9.27 -11.81
C ASN A 1 5.91 10.07 -10.73
N GLU A 2 5.44 11.30 -10.52
CA GLU A 2 5.79 12.11 -9.35
C GLU A 2 4.57 12.20 -8.44
N PHE A 3 4.80 12.28 -7.14
CA PHE A 3 3.74 12.58 -6.17
C PHE A 3 3.41 14.07 -6.26
N THR A 4 2.24 14.41 -6.81
CA THR A 4 1.71 15.78 -6.73
C THR A 4 0.93 15.93 -5.42
N PRO A 5 1.28 16.90 -4.54
CA PRO A 5 0.50 17.16 -3.33
C PRO A 5 -0.89 17.68 -3.68
N GLY A 6 -1.91 16.84 -3.51
CA GLY A 6 -3.31 17.28 -3.48
C GLY A 6 -3.69 17.80 -2.10
N VAL A 7 -4.77 18.59 -2.02
CA VAL A 7 -5.35 19.22 -0.81
C VAL A 7 -5.87 18.20 0.24
N GLY A 8 -5.48 16.91 0.14
CA GLY A 8 -5.99 15.78 0.93
C GLY A 8 -4.91 14.93 1.60
N GLY A 9 -3.75 15.50 1.95
CA GLY A 9 -2.56 14.75 2.41
C GLY A 9 -2.73 13.76 3.59
N GLY A 10 -3.85 13.81 4.31
CA GLY A 10 -4.18 12.86 5.38
C GLY A 10 -5.35 11.90 5.08
N VAL A 11 -6.15 12.13 4.04
CA VAL A 11 -7.39 11.37 3.81
C VAL A 11 -7.07 9.91 3.46
N CYS A 12 -6.09 9.68 2.58
CA CYS A 12 -5.61 8.34 2.25
C CYS A 12 -5.01 7.61 3.46
N GLN A 13 -4.44 8.34 4.43
CA GLN A 13 -3.96 7.73 5.67
C GLN A 13 -5.12 7.26 6.54
N VAL A 14 -6.25 7.99 6.57
CA VAL A 14 -7.47 7.56 7.27
C VAL A 14 -8.05 6.30 6.64
N SER A 15 -8.25 6.28 5.31
CA SER A 15 -8.77 5.10 4.59
C SER A 15 -7.83 3.90 4.72
N THR A 16 -6.52 4.11 4.64
CA THR A 16 -5.51 3.07 4.88
C THR A 16 -5.61 2.52 6.31
N THR A 17 -5.77 3.38 7.31
CA THR A 17 -5.92 2.95 8.71
C THR A 17 -7.20 2.13 8.89
N LEU A 18 -8.30 2.57 8.28
CA LEU A 18 -9.58 1.88 8.34
C LEU A 18 -9.50 0.52 7.65
N TYR A 19 -8.91 0.45 6.46
CA TYR A 19 -8.68 -0.81 5.72
C TYR A 19 -7.93 -1.84 6.57
N ASN A 20 -6.83 -1.44 7.20
CA ASN A 20 -6.07 -2.33 8.07
C ASN A 20 -6.87 -2.78 9.31
N ALA A 21 -7.70 -1.91 9.89
CA ALA A 21 -8.58 -2.27 11.00
C ALA A 21 -9.65 -3.27 10.57
N VAL A 22 -10.27 -3.06 9.40
CA VAL A 22 -11.29 -3.94 8.80
C VAL A 22 -10.71 -5.32 8.49
N LEU A 23 -9.50 -5.40 7.91
CA LEU A 23 -8.83 -6.67 7.64
C LEU A 23 -8.56 -7.45 8.92
N ARG A 24 -8.07 -6.78 9.97
CA ARG A 24 -7.82 -7.37 11.29
C ARG A 24 -9.11 -7.75 12.03
N ALA A 25 -10.22 -7.09 11.73
CA ALA A 25 -11.55 -7.43 12.22
C ALA A 25 -12.22 -8.59 11.43
N ASN A 26 -11.51 -9.17 10.45
CA ASN A 26 -12.00 -10.26 9.61
C ASN A 26 -13.21 -9.91 8.72
N PHE A 27 -13.38 -8.65 8.35
CA PHE A 27 -14.48 -8.23 7.48
C PHE A 27 -14.11 -8.35 6.00
N SER A 28 -15.13 -8.58 5.17
CA SER A 28 -15.01 -8.67 3.72
C SER A 28 -14.77 -7.30 3.10
N ILE A 29 -13.83 -7.24 2.17
CA ILE A 29 -13.52 -6.04 1.39
C ILE A 29 -14.38 -6.06 0.13
N VAL A 30 -15.16 -5.00 -0.08
CA VAL A 30 -16.05 -4.85 -1.24
C VAL A 30 -15.36 -4.08 -2.35
N GLU A 31 -14.66 -3.01 -1.98
CA GLU A 31 -13.94 -2.15 -2.91
C GLU A 31 -12.69 -1.62 -2.23
N ARG A 32 -11.56 -1.71 -2.93
CA ARG A 32 -10.29 -1.12 -2.51
C ARG A 32 -9.40 -0.89 -3.72
N ILE A 33 -8.82 0.30 -3.80
CA ILE A 33 -7.83 0.66 -4.81
C ILE A 33 -6.49 0.98 -4.12
N PRO A 34 -5.36 0.33 -4.48
CA PRO A 34 -4.04 0.71 -4.02
C PRO A 34 -3.60 2.06 -4.59
N HIS A 35 -2.65 2.72 -3.92
CA HIS A 35 -1.85 3.77 -4.54
C HIS A 35 -1.03 3.18 -5.70
N SER A 36 -0.71 4.00 -6.70
CA SER A 36 0.11 3.59 -7.84
C SER A 36 1.59 3.39 -7.48
N LEU A 37 2.02 3.91 -6.33
CA LEU A 37 3.36 3.79 -5.77
C LEU A 37 3.24 3.38 -4.30
N PRO A 38 4.21 2.63 -3.74
CA PRO A 38 4.23 2.32 -2.33
C PRO A 38 4.24 3.59 -1.48
N VAL A 39 3.46 3.59 -0.40
CA VAL A 39 3.38 4.70 0.55
C VAL A 39 4.26 4.43 1.77
N PRO A 40 4.92 5.43 2.37
CA PRO A 40 5.89 5.21 3.44
C PRO A 40 5.26 4.80 4.79
N TYR A 41 3.94 4.97 4.94
CA TYR A 41 3.22 4.75 6.19
C TYR A 41 2.46 3.42 6.25
N ALA A 42 2.56 2.58 5.21
CA ALA A 42 1.96 1.24 5.19
C ALA A 42 2.85 0.27 4.40
N SER A 43 2.82 -1.01 4.75
CA SER A 43 3.47 -2.05 3.93
C SER A 43 2.83 -2.09 2.54
N PRO A 44 3.58 -2.47 1.49
CA PRO A 44 3.02 -2.60 0.13
C PRO A 44 1.73 -3.42 0.11
N GLY A 45 0.71 -2.94 -0.57
CA GLY A 45 -0.62 -3.55 -0.66
C GLY A 45 -1.50 -3.42 0.58
N MET A 46 -0.97 -2.92 1.70
CA MET A 46 -1.74 -2.63 2.92
C MET A 46 -2.30 -1.21 2.95
N ASP A 47 -2.33 -0.53 1.81
CA ASP A 47 -2.87 0.83 1.65
C ASP A 47 -4.22 0.83 0.91
N ALA A 48 -5.03 1.87 1.14
CA ALA A 48 -6.28 2.08 0.42
C ALA A 48 -6.41 3.57 0.04
N THR A 49 -6.51 3.84 -1.26
CA THR A 49 -6.70 5.19 -1.80
C THR A 49 -8.18 5.55 -1.75
N VAL A 50 -8.47 6.80 -1.42
CA VAL A 50 -9.78 7.41 -1.61
C VAL A 50 -9.60 8.76 -2.30
N ALA A 51 -10.46 9.04 -3.26
CA ALA A 51 -10.46 10.30 -3.96
C ALA A 51 -11.82 10.52 -4.63
N TYR A 52 -12.27 11.78 -4.59
CA TYR A 52 -13.59 12.16 -5.07
C TYR A 52 -13.82 11.68 -6.51
N ASP A 53 -14.99 11.07 -6.73
CA ASP A 53 -15.49 10.52 -8.00
C ASP A 53 -14.73 9.33 -8.63
N TRP A 54 -13.56 8.90 -8.12
CA TRP A 54 -12.80 7.83 -8.79
C TRP A 54 -12.24 6.72 -7.89
N ALA A 55 -12.08 6.93 -6.59
CA ALA A 55 -11.64 5.89 -5.67
C ALA A 55 -12.36 5.95 -4.34
N ASP A 56 -12.85 4.80 -3.89
CA ASP A 56 -13.48 4.63 -2.59
C ASP A 56 -12.94 3.38 -1.88
N PHE A 57 -13.17 3.30 -0.58
CA PHE A 57 -12.93 2.10 0.22
C PHE A 57 -14.23 1.62 0.84
N LYS A 58 -14.68 0.43 0.43
CA LYS A 58 -15.93 -0.18 0.89
C LYS A 58 -15.65 -1.54 1.51
N PHE A 59 -16.28 -1.79 2.65
CA PHE A 59 -16.25 -3.10 3.32
C PHE A 59 -17.66 -3.48 3.74
N LEU A 60 -17.86 -4.78 3.96
CA LEU A 60 -19.12 -5.33 4.42
C LEU A 60 -19.02 -5.71 5.89
N ASN A 61 -19.99 -5.27 6.70
CA ASN A 61 -20.20 -5.87 8.00
C ASN A 61 -20.89 -7.23 7.79
N ASP A 62 -20.10 -8.30 7.80
CA ASP A 62 -20.58 -9.67 7.58
C ASP A 62 -21.36 -10.23 8.79
N LEU A 63 -21.44 -9.48 9.88
CA LEU A 63 -22.14 -9.88 11.10
C LEU A 63 -23.64 -9.56 11.01
N ARG A 64 -24.44 -10.35 11.74
CA ARG A 64 -25.88 -10.08 11.95
C ARG A 64 -26.15 -8.95 12.96
N THR A 65 -25.11 -8.42 13.57
CA THR A 65 -25.17 -7.39 14.62
C THR A 65 -24.46 -6.12 14.15
N PRO A 66 -24.87 -4.94 14.65
CA PRO A 66 -24.14 -3.71 14.38
C PRO A 66 -22.72 -3.77 14.95
N VAL A 67 -21.83 -2.98 14.37
CA VAL A 67 -20.48 -2.73 14.88
C VAL A 67 -20.29 -1.24 15.15
N LEU A 68 -19.44 -0.91 16.11
CA LEU A 68 -19.06 0.47 16.41
C LEU A 68 -17.66 0.74 15.87
N LEU A 69 -17.55 1.76 15.02
CA LEU A 69 -16.27 2.34 14.63
C LEU A 69 -15.93 3.47 15.59
N HIS A 70 -14.82 3.33 16.29
CA HIS A 70 -14.27 4.36 17.17
C HIS A 70 -12.95 4.86 16.60
N THR A 71 -12.83 6.17 16.42
CA THR A 71 -11.65 6.79 15.82
C THR A 71 -11.05 7.82 16.78
N GLU A 72 -9.74 7.71 16.99
CA GLU A 72 -8.96 8.65 17.78
C GLU A 72 -7.93 9.31 16.87
N TYR A 73 -7.87 10.63 16.91
CA TYR A 73 -6.86 11.42 16.23
C TYR A 73 -5.95 12.12 17.24
N LYS A 74 -4.65 12.08 16.97
CA LYS A 74 -3.62 12.90 17.61
C LYS A 74 -2.71 13.44 16.51
N PRO A 75 -2.01 14.57 16.71
CA PRO A 75 -1.04 15.06 15.74
C PRO A 75 -0.07 13.94 15.31
N GLY A 76 -0.04 13.63 14.02
CA GLY A 76 0.80 12.58 13.43
C GLY A 76 0.30 11.13 13.62
N SER A 77 -0.86 10.90 14.22
CA SER A 77 -1.38 9.54 14.46
C SER A 77 -2.90 9.48 14.38
N ILE A 78 -3.40 8.44 13.71
CA ILE A 78 -4.81 8.06 13.73
C ILE A 78 -4.91 6.60 14.19
N LYS A 79 -5.88 6.33 15.04
CA LYS A 79 -6.20 5.00 15.53
C LYS A 79 -7.68 4.74 15.25
N ILE A 80 -7.97 3.59 14.64
CA ILE A 80 -9.33 3.13 14.40
C ILE A 80 -9.51 1.79 15.12
N ILE A 81 -10.58 1.70 15.89
CA ILE A 81 -10.98 0.50 16.64
C ILE A 81 -12.35 0.10 16.13
N ILE A 82 -12.54 -1.18 15.84
CA ILE A 82 -13.83 -1.77 15.47
C ILE A 82 -14.27 -2.62 16.64
N PHE A 83 -15.37 -2.24 17.30
CA PHE A 83 -15.98 -3.04 18.35
C PHE A 83 -17.09 -3.90 17.74
N GLY A 84 -16.94 -5.21 17.87
CA GLY A 84 -17.95 -6.21 17.54
C GLY A 84 -18.79 -6.63 18.76
N PRO A 85 -19.68 -7.61 18.58
CA PRO A 85 -20.45 -8.18 19.67
C PRO A 85 -19.54 -8.85 20.71
N GLU A 86 -20.05 -8.98 21.95
CA GLU A 86 -19.37 -9.76 22.98
C GLU A 86 -19.19 -11.22 22.54
N GLY A 87 -18.02 -11.79 22.86
CA GLY A 87 -17.73 -13.19 22.57
C GLY A 87 -16.28 -13.43 22.17
N LYS A 88 -15.99 -14.69 21.82
CA LYS A 88 -14.68 -15.09 21.31
C LYS A 88 -14.57 -14.66 19.84
N VAL A 89 -13.73 -13.67 19.57
CA VAL A 89 -13.30 -13.31 18.21
C VAL A 89 -12.03 -14.10 17.87
N PRO A 90 -11.92 -14.68 16.66
CA PRO A 90 -10.71 -15.36 16.26
C PRO A 90 -9.56 -14.36 16.13
N ARG A 91 -8.34 -14.83 16.34
CA ARG A 91 -7.16 -13.98 16.11
C ARG A 91 -6.91 -13.91 14.61
N VAL A 92 -6.74 -12.71 14.08
CA VAL A 92 -6.41 -12.50 12.67
C VAL A 92 -4.98 -12.01 12.54
N ASN A 93 -4.20 -12.65 11.67
CA ASN A 93 -2.91 -12.18 11.21
C ASN A 93 -3.06 -11.69 9.76
N VAL A 94 -2.50 -10.53 9.46
CA VAL A 94 -2.55 -9.93 8.11
C VAL A 94 -1.17 -9.41 7.79
N PHE A 95 -0.62 -9.82 6.64
CA PHE A 95 0.70 -9.43 6.21
C PHE A 95 0.78 -9.28 4.70
N SER A 96 1.74 -8.47 4.27
CA SER A 96 2.11 -8.31 2.86
C SER A 96 3.33 -9.17 2.55
N GLN A 97 3.33 -9.78 1.37
CA GLN A 97 4.43 -10.58 0.86
C GLN A 97 4.78 -10.12 -0.56
N VAL A 98 6.05 -9.76 -0.78
CA VAL A 98 6.56 -9.55 -2.14
C VAL A 98 6.69 -10.90 -2.83
N VAL A 99 5.99 -11.07 -3.95
CA VAL A 99 6.00 -12.30 -4.74
C VAL A 99 6.89 -12.19 -5.98
N LYS A 100 7.19 -10.97 -6.43
CA LYS A 100 8.10 -10.70 -7.53
C LYS A 100 8.70 -9.29 -7.42
N GLU A 101 9.97 -9.15 -7.78
CA GLU A 101 10.63 -7.86 -7.97
C GLU A 101 10.97 -7.64 -9.45
N THR A 102 11.13 -6.38 -9.86
CA THR A 102 11.52 -6.02 -11.22
C THR A 102 12.50 -4.86 -11.17
N GLU A 103 13.68 -5.03 -11.79
CA GLU A 103 14.70 -3.98 -11.82
C GLU A 103 14.24 -2.77 -12.65
N PRO A 104 14.66 -1.55 -12.27
CA PRO A 104 14.36 -0.37 -13.05
C PRO A 104 15.16 -0.33 -14.34
N GLU A 105 14.53 0.16 -15.41
CA GLU A 105 15.25 0.52 -16.64
C GLU A 105 16.12 1.76 -16.40
N GLU A 106 17.20 1.87 -17.17
CA GLU A 106 18.03 3.07 -17.21
C GLU A 106 17.66 3.92 -18.42
N GLU A 107 17.38 5.20 -18.18
CA GLU A 107 17.23 6.22 -19.20
C GLU A 107 18.55 6.99 -19.31
N ILE A 108 19.22 6.81 -20.44
CA ILE A 108 20.50 7.46 -20.72
C ILE A 108 20.23 8.75 -21.50
N ILE A 109 20.69 9.87 -20.95
CA ILE A 109 20.58 11.19 -21.57
C ILE A 109 21.98 11.68 -21.91
N GLU A 110 22.23 11.99 -23.18
CA GLU A 110 23.49 12.60 -23.60
C GLU A 110 23.53 14.07 -23.16
N ASP A 111 24.60 14.46 -22.46
CA ASP A 111 24.79 15.80 -21.93
C ASP A 111 26.24 16.28 -22.17
N PRO A 112 26.47 17.27 -23.05
CA PRO A 112 27.79 17.81 -23.35
C PRO A 112 28.54 18.40 -22.16
N SER A 113 27.85 18.70 -21.05
CA SER A 113 28.48 19.18 -19.81
C SER A 113 29.12 18.05 -18.99
N VAL A 114 28.79 16.79 -19.28
CA VAL A 114 29.37 15.62 -18.60
C VAL A 114 30.76 15.33 -19.20
N PRO A 115 31.83 15.24 -18.37
CA PRO A 115 33.16 14.89 -18.85
C PRO A 115 33.20 13.54 -19.56
N MET A 116 33.94 13.47 -20.68
CA MET A 116 34.16 12.24 -21.43
C MET A 116 34.66 11.10 -20.53
N GLY A 117 34.05 9.92 -20.68
CA GLY A 117 34.37 8.74 -19.87
C GLY A 117 33.74 8.73 -18.46
N THR A 118 32.88 9.70 -18.14
CA THR A 118 32.13 9.74 -16.87
C THR A 118 30.62 9.63 -17.09
N GLN A 119 29.91 9.28 -16.02
CA GLN A 119 28.45 9.24 -15.97
C GLN A 119 27.97 9.90 -14.67
N ILE A 120 26.84 10.58 -14.73
CA ILE A 120 26.18 11.19 -13.57
C ILE A 120 24.82 10.53 -13.41
N VAL A 121 24.58 9.85 -12.29
CA VAL A 121 23.24 9.37 -11.93
C VAL A 121 22.44 10.57 -11.44
N GLU A 122 21.59 11.14 -12.30
CA GLU A 122 20.71 12.25 -11.96
C GLU A 122 19.58 11.78 -11.04
N LYS A 123 19.00 10.61 -11.34
CA LYS A 123 17.92 10.02 -10.55
C LYS A 123 18.16 8.53 -10.39
N GLN A 124 18.24 8.07 -9.13
CA GLN A 124 18.25 6.64 -8.85
C GLN A 124 16.84 6.07 -9.05
N GLY A 125 16.75 5.03 -9.88
CA GLY A 125 15.50 4.29 -10.09
C GLY A 125 15.07 3.50 -8.86
N GLN A 126 13.80 3.11 -8.84
CA GLN A 126 13.22 2.26 -7.80
C GLN A 126 12.74 0.95 -8.43
N LYS A 127 13.01 -0.17 -7.76
CA LYS A 127 12.52 -1.47 -8.20
C LYS A 127 10.99 -1.50 -8.20
N GLY A 128 10.43 -2.14 -9.20
CA GLY A 128 9.03 -2.55 -9.22
C GLY A 128 8.84 -3.79 -8.35
N MET A 129 7.61 -4.03 -7.94
CA MET A 129 7.25 -5.21 -7.16
C MET A 129 5.81 -5.64 -7.43
N GLU A 130 5.57 -6.95 -7.38
CA GLU A 130 4.24 -7.52 -7.23
C GLU A 130 4.12 -8.06 -5.81
N VAL A 131 3.03 -7.73 -5.12
CA VAL A 131 2.82 -8.11 -3.71
C VAL A 131 1.46 -8.75 -3.52
N GLU A 132 1.38 -9.66 -2.55
CA GLU A 132 0.13 -10.26 -2.09
C GLU A 132 -0.14 -9.86 -0.65
N VAL A 133 -1.37 -9.46 -0.35
CA VAL A 133 -1.85 -9.32 1.03
C VAL A 133 -2.54 -10.61 1.43
N ILE A 134 -2.09 -11.20 2.53
CA ILE A 134 -2.56 -12.50 3.01
C ILE A 134 -3.22 -12.30 4.37
N ARG A 135 -4.40 -12.89 4.55
CA ARG A 135 -5.10 -12.96 5.82
C ARG A 135 -5.13 -14.40 6.32
N GLU A 136 -4.78 -14.59 7.59
CA GLU A 136 -4.83 -15.86 8.31
C GLU A 136 -5.73 -15.71 9.52
N VAL A 137 -6.69 -16.63 9.67
CA VAL A 137 -7.54 -16.75 10.86
C VAL A 137 -6.96 -17.85 11.74
N ILE A 138 -6.73 -17.52 13.00
CA ILE A 138 -6.04 -18.36 13.97
C ILE A 138 -7.00 -18.71 15.11
N GLU A 139 -7.17 -20.01 15.33
CA GLU A 139 -7.89 -20.58 16.46
C GLU A 139 -6.99 -21.58 17.18
N GLU A 140 -6.95 -21.54 18.51
CA GLU A 140 -6.13 -22.48 19.32
C GLU A 140 -4.66 -22.57 18.86
N ASN A 141 -4.09 -21.42 18.45
CA ASN A 141 -2.74 -21.28 17.91
C ASN A 141 -2.46 -22.00 16.58
N GLN A 142 -3.50 -22.41 15.85
CA GLN A 142 -3.40 -22.98 14.52
C GLN A 142 -4.08 -22.09 13.49
N VAL A 143 -3.49 -21.98 12.29
CA VAL A 143 -4.12 -21.31 11.16
C VAL A 143 -5.23 -22.22 10.65
N VAL A 144 -6.49 -21.82 10.87
CA VAL A 144 -7.67 -22.57 10.44
C VAL A 144 -8.21 -22.11 9.08
N PHE A 145 -7.85 -20.90 8.66
CA PHE A 145 -8.21 -20.36 7.36
C PHE A 145 -7.12 -19.40 6.88
N ARG A 146 -6.86 -19.42 5.57
CA ARG A 146 -5.89 -18.55 4.90
C ARG A 146 -6.43 -18.15 3.53
N GLU A 147 -6.32 -16.87 3.21
CA GLU A 147 -6.72 -16.33 1.91
C GLU A 147 -5.75 -15.25 1.42
N VAL A 148 -5.70 -15.08 0.11
CA VAL A 148 -5.08 -13.91 -0.53
C VAL A 148 -6.18 -12.86 -0.73
N ILE A 149 -6.02 -11.72 -0.08
CA ILE A 149 -6.97 -10.59 -0.10
C ILE A 149 -6.82 -9.78 -1.38
N SER A 150 -5.58 -9.49 -1.77
CA SER A 150 -5.28 -8.70 -2.95
C SER A 150 -3.92 -9.09 -3.53
N ARG A 151 -3.76 -8.83 -4.82
CA ARG A 151 -2.47 -8.83 -5.49
C ARG A 151 -2.29 -7.48 -6.17
N ASP A 152 -1.25 -6.75 -5.79
CA ASP A 152 -0.96 -5.41 -6.28
C ASP A 152 0.34 -5.38 -7.07
N THR A 153 0.41 -4.53 -8.09
CA THR A 153 1.60 -4.32 -8.92
C THR A 153 2.05 -2.88 -8.87
N TYR A 154 3.28 -2.66 -8.42
CA TYR A 154 3.96 -1.38 -8.45
C TYR A 154 5.03 -1.41 -9.55
N LYS A 155 4.92 -0.52 -10.53
CA LYS A 155 5.86 -0.48 -11.65
C LYS A 155 7.22 0.08 -11.20
N PRO A 156 8.34 -0.40 -11.76
CA PRO A 156 9.63 0.22 -11.50
C PRO A 156 9.65 1.68 -11.96
N VAL A 157 10.44 2.49 -11.26
CA VAL A 157 10.73 3.88 -11.65
C VAL A 157 12.12 3.89 -12.25
N LYS A 158 12.26 4.39 -13.49
CA LYS A 158 13.55 4.41 -14.20
C LYS A 158 14.62 5.20 -13.45
N SER A 159 15.87 4.75 -13.60
CA SER A 159 17.04 5.57 -13.30
C SER A 159 17.26 6.56 -14.44
N VAL A 160 17.70 7.78 -14.14
CA VAL A 160 18.13 8.76 -15.16
C VAL A 160 19.63 8.95 -15.01
N ILE A 161 20.37 8.64 -16.08
CA ILE A 161 21.83 8.69 -16.12
C ILE A 161 22.24 9.63 -17.24
N ARG A 162 23.03 10.64 -16.91
CA ARG A 162 23.65 11.53 -17.89
C ARG A 162 25.03 11.03 -18.27
N VAL A 163 25.30 10.98 -19.56
CA VAL A 163 26.60 10.57 -20.12
C VAL A 163 27.11 11.60 -21.11
N ALA A 164 28.43 11.65 -21.30
CA ALA A 164 29.00 12.47 -22.37
C ALA A 164 28.47 12.00 -23.75
N PRO A 165 28.18 12.90 -24.71
CA PRO A 165 27.72 12.53 -26.05
C PRO A 165 28.73 11.62 -26.74
N LYS A 166 28.24 10.65 -27.50
CA LYS A 166 29.13 9.83 -28.33
C LYS A 166 29.74 10.70 -29.43
N SER A 167 31.08 10.68 -29.52
CA SER A 167 31.86 11.38 -30.56
C SER A 167 31.46 10.97 -31.97
#